data_AF-A0A3P6FD72-F1
#
_entry.id   AF-A0A3P6FD72-F1
#
_cell.length_a   1.000
_cell.length_b   1.000
_cell.length_c   1.000
_cell.angle_alpha   90.00
_cell.angle_beta   90.00
_cell.angle_gamma   90.00
#
_symmetry.space_group_name_H-M   'P 1'
#
loop_
_entity.id
_entity.type
_entity.pdbx_description
1 polymer ?
#
loop_
_entity_poly.entity_id
_entity_poly.type
_entity_poly.pdbx_seq_one_letter_code
_entity_poly.pdbx_strand_id
1 'polypeptide(L)' 'MEFLDTLKGSYSVEPVYVDAERLCKNMTPREEYRKCSGGKGLIASKAVFVLSPVHCPDH' A
#
# COMPACT_ATOMS: atom_id res chain seq x y z
N MET A 1 -13.80 18.49 16.67
CA MET A 1 -13.46 17.36 15.78
C MET A 1 -12.28 16.67 16.42
N GLU A 2 -12.51 15.74 17.36
CA GLU A 2 -11.47 15.29 18.30
C GLU A 2 -11.37 13.77 18.43
N PHE A 3 -11.78 13.01 17.40
CA PHE A 3 -11.62 11.55 17.40
C PHE A 3 -10.43 11.05 16.58
N LEU A 4 -9.86 11.88 15.69
CA LEU A 4 -8.72 11.52 14.85
C LEU A 4 -7.36 11.91 15.47
N ASP A 5 -7.32 12.94 16.31
CA ASP A 5 -6.08 13.49 16.88
C ASP A 5 -5.31 12.52 17.80
N THR A 6 -5.95 11.45 18.28
CA THR A 6 -5.34 10.49 19.23
C THR A 6 -5.21 9.06 18.71
N LEU A 7 -5.53 8.81 17.44
CA LEU A 7 -5.38 7.46 16.86
C LEU A 7 -3.89 7.12 16.67
N LYS A 8 -3.36 6.33 17.61
CA LYS A 8 -2.03 5.72 17.47
C LYS A 8 -2.14 4.48 16.58
N GLY A 9 -1.20 4.34 15.66
CA GLY A 9 -1.17 3.24 14.72
C GLY A 9 0.12 3.25 13.92
N SER A 10 0.30 2.23 13.08
CA SER A 10 1.42 2.14 12.15
C SER A 10 0.91 2.24 10.72
N TYR A 11 1.71 2.86 9.84
CA TYR A 11 1.48 2.85 8.41
C TYR A 11 2.39 1.80 7.76
N SER A 12 1.82 0.96 6.89
CA SER A 12 2.56 0.14 5.94
C SER A 12 2.31 0.67 4.53
N VAL A 13 3.35 0.79 3.70
CA VAL A 13 3.23 1.25 2.32
C VAL A 13 3.82 0.21 1.39
N GLU A 14 2.99 -0.32 0.50
CA GLU A 14 3.37 -1.36 -0.47
C GLU A 14 3.20 -0.83 -1.90
N PRO A 15 4.14 -1.11 -2.83
CA PRO A 15 3.98 -0.74 -4.23
C PRO A 15 2.93 -1.62 -4.91
N VAL A 16 2.12 -1.01 -5.76
CA VAL A 16 1.10 -1.69 -6.58
C VAL A 16 1.39 -1.42 -8.05
N TYR A 17 1.48 -2.48 -8.85
CA TYR A 17 1.71 -2.41 -10.28
C TYR A 17 0.37 -2.48 -11.03
N VAL A 18 -0.25 -1.32 -11.25
CA VAL A 18 -1.67 -1.19 -11.64
C VAL A 18 -1.98 -1.92 -12.95
N ASP A 19 -1.08 -1.81 -13.94
CA ASP A 19 -1.25 -2.44 -15.24
C ASP A 19 -0.59 -3.83 -15.37
N ALA A 20 -0.09 -4.43 -14.28
CA ALA A 20 0.69 -5.67 -14.36
C ALA A 20 -0.07 -6.85 -14.96
N GLU A 21 -1.35 -7.02 -14.64
CA GLU A 21 -2.15 -8.11 -15.21
C GLU A 21 -2.31 -7.98 -16.72
N ARG A 22 -2.50 -6.75 -17.22
CA ARG A 22 -2.68 -6.47 -18.65
C ARG A 22 -1.36 -6.52 -19.44
N LEU A 23 -0.29 -5.95 -18.87
CA LEU A 23 0.98 -5.77 -19.57
C LEU A 23 1.97 -6.94 -19.35
N CYS A 24 1.89 -7.61 -18.22
CA CYS A 24 2.96 -8.50 -17.75
C CYS A 24 2.49 -9.91 -17.33
N LYS A 25 1.21 -10.27 -17.54
CA LYS A 25 0.62 -11.61 -17.33
C LYS A 25 1.29 -12.39 -16.17
N ASN A 26 1.18 -11.87 -14.95
CA ASN A 26 1.69 -12.45 -13.69
C ASN A 26 3.21 -12.43 -13.43
N MET A 27 4.00 -11.60 -14.11
CA MET A 27 5.42 -11.42 -13.78
C MET A 27 5.63 -10.38 -12.66
N THR A 28 6.32 -10.79 -11.59
CA THR A 28 6.90 -9.93 -10.54
C THR A 28 8.34 -10.40 -10.29
N PRO A 29 9.37 -9.54 -10.43
CA PRO A 29 9.63 -8.40 -9.55
C PRO A 29 9.76 -7.04 -10.26
N ARG A 30 10.04 -5.97 -9.49
CA ARG A 30 10.04 -4.55 -9.91
C ARG A 30 10.86 -4.25 -11.17
N GLU A 31 12.02 -4.88 -11.32
CA GLU A 31 12.89 -4.71 -12.50
C GLU A 31 12.28 -5.34 -13.75
N GLU A 32 11.60 -6.46 -13.59
CA GLU A 32 10.89 -7.11 -14.69
C GLU A 32 9.64 -6.32 -15.07
N TYR A 33 8.94 -5.71 -14.10
CA TYR A 33 7.80 -4.84 -14.39
C TYR A 33 8.15 -3.70 -15.35
N ARG A 34 9.29 -3.03 -15.14
CA ARG A 34 9.75 -1.96 -16.03
C ARG A 34 10.03 -2.48 -17.44
N LYS A 35 10.58 -3.69 -17.57
CA LYS A 35 10.88 -4.32 -18.86
C LYS A 35 9.61 -4.76 -19.58
N CYS A 36 8.72 -5.51 -18.93
CA CYS A 36 7.51 -6.05 -19.57
C CYS A 36 6.48 -4.95 -19.88
N SER A 37 6.40 -3.90 -19.06
CA SER A 37 5.54 -2.74 -19.35
C SER A 37 6.08 -1.82 -20.44
N GLY A 38 7.28 -2.08 -20.97
CA GLY A 38 7.94 -1.21 -21.95
C GLY A 38 8.20 0.20 -21.43
N GLY A 39 8.36 0.35 -20.11
CA GLY A 39 8.53 1.63 -19.42
C GLY A 39 7.26 2.49 -19.31
N LYS A 40 6.08 1.97 -19.70
CA LYS A 40 4.80 2.70 -19.68
C LYS A 40 3.85 2.29 -18.56
N GLY A 41 4.23 1.29 -17.76
CA GLY A 41 3.40 0.77 -16.69
C GLY A 41 3.23 1.76 -15.53
N LEU A 42 2.02 1.81 -14.97
CA LEU A 42 1.71 2.67 -13.84
C LEU A 42 2.03 1.97 -12.51
N ILE A 43 2.76 2.68 -11.64
CA ILE A 43 3.09 2.23 -10.29
C ILE A 43 2.36 3.15 -9.31
N ALA A 44 1.58 2.57 -8.42
CA ALA A 44 0.92 3.23 -7.31
C ALA A 44 1.48 2.74 -5.97
N SER A 45 1.10 3.41 -4.89
CA SER A 45 1.41 3.00 -3.52
C SER A 45 0.11 2.72 -2.77
N LYS A 46 -0.01 1.54 -2.17
CA LYS A 46 -1.08 1.21 -1.23
C LYS A 46 -0.58 1.51 0.17
N ALA A 47 -1.23 2.46 0.83
CA ALA A 47 -1.00 2.73 2.24
C ALA A 47 -2.06 1.99 3.08
N VAL A 48 -1.61 1.29 4.12
CA VAL A 48 -2.46 0.63 5.11
C VAL A 48 -2.15 1.22 6.47
N PHE A 49 -3.16 1.80 7.12
CA PHE A 49 -3.03 2.27 8.50
C PHE A 49 -3.61 1.22 9.44
N VAL A 50 -2.76 0.67 10.32
CA VAL A 50 -3.15 -0.30 11.33
C VAL A 50 -3.26 0.41 12.66
N LEU A 51 -4.47 0.49 13.20
CA LEU A 51 -4.72 1.10 14.50
C LEU A 51 -4.10 0.24 15.60
N SER A 52 -3.37 0.89 16.51
CA SER A 52 -2.94 0.27 17.76
C SER A 52 -4.14 0.15 18.70
N PRO A 53 -4.25 -0.95 19.46
CA PRO A 53 -5.28 -1.06 20.47
C PRO A 53 -5.15 0.05 21.50
N VAL A 54 -6.23 0.78 21.74
CA VAL A 54 -6.34 1.76 22.83
C VAL A 54 -6.81 1.02 24.07
N HIS A 55 -6.08 1.18 25.17
CA HIS A 55 -6.49 0.66 26.47
C HIS A 55 -7.56 1.60 27.03
N CYS A 56 -8.81 1.14 27.12
CA CYS A 56 -9.85 1.88 27.83
C CYS A 56 -9.60 1.70 29.34
N PRO A 57 -9.41 2.78 30.12
CA PRO A 57 -9.35 2.66 31.57
C PRO A 57 -10.70 2.16 32.09
N ASP A 58 -10.66 1.08 32.87
CA ASP A 58 -11.80 0.50 33.57
C ASP A 58 -12.32 1.51 34.62
N HIS A 59 -13.64 1.69 34.69
CA HIS A 59 -14.30 2.64 35.60
C HIS A 59 -14.73 1.96 36.91
#